data_AF-A0A450XUM9-F1
#
_entry.id   AF-A0A450XUM9-F1
#
_cell.length_a   1.000
_cell.length_b   1.000
_cell.length_c   1.000
_cell.angle_alpha   90.00
_cell.angle_beta   90.00
_cell.angle_gamma   90.00
#
_symmetry.space_group_name_H-M   'P 1'
#
loop_
_entity.id
_entity.type
_entity.pdbx_description
1 polymer ?
#
loop_
_entity_poly.entity_id
_entity_poly.type
_entity_poly.pdbx_seq_one_letter_code
_entity_poly.pdbx_strand_id
1 'polypeptide(L)'
;MTNVATEKEIIHSIRNQLPQLLHEDPSLRDHILTIFHERFPTRVETEDRFTRMLNELRRDRKEQTRKWEEQARKWEDQTRRWEEQKREDDRKWAEQARKWEEQKREDDRKWAEQARKWEEQKREDDRKWEEQARKWEEQKREDNRKWEEQKQEDRKRWEESNRRFDETHKEIMAQAVKHERSIGALGSRWGLQSERAFRDALAAILEGSFGVQVINVNEFDDKGEVFGRPDQVEIDVIIKNGLMIICELKSSVSKSDMYLFERKARFYEKRRGRKANRLMVISPMIDDRAREVGEKLGIEMYFDSMYVPVEP
;
A
#
# COMPACT_ATOMS: atom_id res chain seq x y z
N MET A 1 45.73 139.40 -27.60
CA MET A 1 45.44 137.96 -27.77
C MET A 1 46.16 137.20 -26.68
N THR A 2 45.43 136.75 -25.65
CA THR A 2 45.92 135.85 -24.61
C THR A 2 45.75 134.42 -25.11
N ASN A 3 46.86 133.71 -25.28
CA ASN A 3 46.85 132.34 -25.79
C ASN A 3 46.36 131.42 -24.66
N VAL A 4 45.17 130.82 -24.81
CA VAL A 4 44.61 129.86 -23.85
C VAL A 4 45.08 128.47 -24.26
N ALA A 5 45.86 127.81 -23.42
CA ALA A 5 46.35 126.45 -23.66
C ALA A 5 45.18 125.46 -23.80
N THR A 6 45.33 124.48 -24.70
CA THR A 6 44.32 123.46 -24.96
C THR A 6 44.28 122.40 -23.85
N GLU A 7 43.13 121.77 -23.63
CA GLU A 7 42.94 120.74 -22.58
C GLU A 7 43.97 119.60 -22.67
N LYS A 8 44.38 119.22 -23.89
CA LYS A 8 45.44 118.23 -24.12
C LYS A 8 46.81 118.70 -23.63
N GLU A 9 47.13 119.98 -23.81
CA GLU A 9 48.38 120.58 -23.32
C GLU A 9 48.37 120.65 -21.79
N ILE A 10 47.21 120.97 -21.19
CA ILE A 10 47.04 120.98 -19.72
C ILE A 10 47.24 119.57 -19.15
N ILE A 11 46.60 118.54 -19.72
CA ILE A 11 46.75 117.16 -19.25
C ILE A 11 48.19 116.67 -19.44
N HIS A 12 48.84 117.02 -20.54
CA HIS A 12 50.24 116.65 -20.78
C HIS A 12 51.18 117.34 -19.79
N SER A 13 50.93 118.62 -19.48
CA SER A 13 51.67 119.38 -18.48
C SER A 13 51.49 118.79 -17.09
N ILE A 14 50.25 118.50 -16.68
CA ILE A 14 49.96 117.84 -15.41
C ILE A 14 50.66 116.48 -15.36
N ARG A 15 50.59 115.66 -16.40
CA ARG A 15 51.23 114.33 -16.39
C ARG A 15 52.76 114.38 -16.22
N ASN A 16 53.42 115.37 -16.80
CA ASN A 16 54.87 115.52 -16.74
C ASN A 16 55.34 116.24 -15.48
N GLN A 17 54.58 117.24 -15.00
CA GLN A 17 54.98 118.09 -13.88
C GLN A 17 54.44 117.60 -12.53
N LEU A 18 53.27 116.96 -12.49
CA LEU A 18 52.67 116.47 -11.25
C LEU A 18 53.59 115.49 -10.48
N PRO A 19 54.31 114.54 -11.11
CA PRO A 19 55.25 113.69 -10.38
C PRO A 19 56.38 114.47 -9.69
N GLN A 20 56.88 115.54 -10.32
CA GLN A 20 57.90 116.42 -9.74
C GLN A 20 57.30 117.27 -8.61
N LEU A 21 56.11 117.84 -8.81
CA LEU A 21 55.39 118.62 -7.81
C LEU A 21 55.03 117.80 -6.56
N LEU A 22 54.69 116.51 -6.71
CA LEU A 22 54.45 115.62 -5.57
C LEU A 22 55.72 115.30 -4.78
N HIS A 23 56.89 115.49 -5.37
CA HIS A 23 58.18 115.31 -4.69
C HIS A 23 58.61 116.59 -3.97
N GLU A 24 58.42 117.75 -4.61
CA GLU A 24 58.85 119.07 -4.12
C GLU A 24 57.87 119.71 -3.12
N ASP A 25 56.57 119.43 -3.23
CA ASP A 25 55.53 119.98 -2.34
C ASP A 25 54.88 118.86 -1.48
N PRO A 26 55.30 118.73 -0.20
CA PRO A 26 54.69 117.80 0.74
C PRO A 26 53.19 118.04 0.97
N SER A 27 52.72 119.28 0.89
CA SER A 27 51.32 119.63 1.19
C SER A 27 50.37 119.13 0.09
N LEU A 28 50.77 119.26 -1.18
CA LEU A 28 50.05 118.72 -2.32
C LEU A 28 50.01 117.19 -2.30
N ARG A 29 51.13 116.55 -1.95
CA ARG A 29 51.21 115.10 -1.78
C ARG A 29 50.25 114.60 -0.71
N ASP A 30 50.23 115.24 0.46
CA ASP A 30 49.38 114.83 1.58
C ASP A 30 47.88 115.03 1.27
N HIS A 31 47.53 116.09 0.54
CA HIS A 31 46.16 116.33 0.09
C HIS A 31 45.67 115.24 -0.89
N ILE A 32 46.50 114.87 -1.89
CA ILE A 32 46.16 113.77 -2.81
C ILE A 32 46.07 112.43 -2.08
N LEU A 33 46.99 112.16 -1.14
CA LEU A 33 46.94 110.93 -0.33
C LEU A 33 45.66 110.87 0.53
N THR A 34 45.18 112.00 1.05
CA THR A 34 43.92 112.04 1.81
C THR A 34 42.73 111.65 0.94
N ILE A 35 42.63 112.20 -0.27
CA ILE A 35 41.56 111.83 -1.23
C ILE A 35 41.65 110.35 -1.62
N PHE A 36 42.86 109.80 -1.77
CA PHE A 36 43.04 108.38 -2.06
C PHE A 36 42.70 107.49 -0.86
N HIS A 37 43.01 107.91 0.38
CA HIS A 37 42.66 107.19 1.60
C HIS A 37 41.16 107.14 1.88
N GLU A 38 40.37 108.10 1.38
CA GLU A 38 38.91 108.04 1.46
C GLU A 38 38.30 106.90 0.63
N ARG A 39 38.99 106.43 -0.43
CA ARG A 39 38.50 105.36 -1.31
C ARG A 39 39.28 104.06 -1.24
N PHE A 40 40.53 104.08 -0.82
CA PHE A 40 41.41 102.90 -0.80
C PHE A 40 42.10 102.73 0.55
N PRO A 41 42.07 101.52 1.15
CA PRO A 41 42.80 101.25 2.38
C PRO A 41 44.29 101.51 2.20
N THR A 42 44.94 102.00 3.26
CA THR A 42 46.40 102.07 3.32
C THR A 42 47.00 100.66 3.18
N ARG A 43 48.27 100.61 2.77
CA ARG A 43 49.05 99.35 2.78
C ARG A 43 49.07 98.71 4.17
N VAL A 44 49.13 99.52 5.22
CA VAL A 44 49.14 99.07 6.63
C VAL A 44 47.80 98.43 7.01
N GLU A 45 46.66 99.05 6.68
CA GLU A 45 45.33 98.48 6.95
C GLU A 45 45.08 97.20 6.16
N THR A 46 45.63 97.12 4.95
CA THR A 46 45.55 95.92 4.12
C THR A 46 46.39 94.79 4.72
N GLU A 47 47.64 95.06 5.11
CA GLU A 47 48.52 94.11 5.79
C GLU A 47 47.94 93.65 7.14
N ASP A 48 47.30 94.54 7.91
CA ASP A 48 46.65 94.19 9.18
C ASP A 48 45.42 93.27 8.97
N ARG A 49 44.56 93.59 7.98
CA ARG A 49 43.43 92.73 7.60
C ARG A 49 43.89 91.36 7.09
N PHE A 50 44.93 91.30 6.27
CA PHE A 50 45.52 90.04 5.81
C PHE A 50 46.12 89.24 6.97
N THR A 51 46.82 89.91 7.89
CA THR A 51 47.40 89.25 9.07
C THR A 51 46.32 88.67 9.98
N ARG A 52 45.20 89.39 10.17
CA ARG A 52 44.04 88.90 10.92
C ARG A 52 43.43 87.66 10.27
N MET A 53 43.18 87.72 8.96
CA MET A 53 42.61 86.61 8.19
C MET A 53 43.52 85.37 8.20
N LEU A 54 44.84 85.54 8.07
CA LEU A 54 45.80 84.43 8.14
C LEU A 54 45.87 83.82 9.54
N ASN A 55 45.74 84.63 10.59
CA ASN A 55 45.68 84.15 11.96
C ASN A 55 44.38 83.38 12.24
N GLU A 56 43.25 83.83 11.71
CA GLU A 56 41.97 83.10 11.75
C GLU A 56 42.08 81.78 10.99
N LEU A 57 42.58 81.76 9.75
CA LEU A 57 42.84 80.53 8.99
C LEU A 57 43.77 79.55 9.74
N ARG A 58 44.77 80.07 10.45
CA ARG A 58 45.67 79.25 11.26
C ARG A 58 44.97 78.67 12.49
N ARG A 59 44.05 79.40 13.12
CA ARG A 59 43.22 78.90 14.22
C ARG A 59 42.24 77.85 13.72
N ASP A 60 41.54 78.13 12.63
CA ASP A 60 40.60 77.20 12.00
C ASP A 60 41.28 75.89 11.61
N ARG A 61 42.47 75.95 10.98
CA ARG A 61 43.22 74.74 10.64
C ARG A 61 43.61 73.94 11.88
N LYS A 62 44.04 74.59 12.97
CA LYS A 62 44.36 73.90 14.23
C LYS A 62 43.14 73.26 14.87
N GLU A 63 42.00 73.95 14.86
CA GLU A 63 40.75 73.40 15.38
C GLU A 63 40.24 72.24 14.53
N GLN A 64 40.36 72.34 13.20
CA GLN A 64 40.04 71.25 12.30
C GLN A 64 40.94 70.05 12.53
N THR A 65 42.26 70.23 12.65
CA THR A 65 43.19 69.13 12.97
C THR A 65 42.83 68.46 14.29
N ARG A 66 42.50 69.23 15.34
CA ARG A 66 42.05 68.66 16.62
C ARG A 66 40.76 67.86 16.48
N LYS A 67 39.76 68.39 15.76
CA LYS A 67 38.51 67.67 15.49
C LYS A 67 38.75 66.39 14.70
N TRP A 68 39.65 66.41 13.72
CA TRP A 68 40.06 65.24 12.95
C TRP A 68 40.76 64.20 13.82
N GLU A 69 41.70 64.61 14.68
CA GLU A 69 42.38 63.72 15.62
C GLU A 69 41.40 63.09 16.61
N GLU A 70 40.46 63.87 17.15
CA GLU A 70 39.41 63.36 18.03
C GLU A 70 38.46 62.39 17.32
N GLN A 71 38.09 62.67 16.07
CA GLN A 71 37.28 61.76 15.25
C GLN A 71 38.05 60.48 14.93
N ALA A 72 39.32 60.57 14.55
CA ALA A 72 40.18 59.42 14.28
C ALA A 72 40.27 58.51 15.52
N ARG A 73 40.50 59.08 16.70
CA ARG A 73 40.52 58.32 17.97
C ARG A 73 39.18 57.64 18.25
N LYS A 74 38.06 58.33 18.02
CA LYS A 74 36.73 57.72 18.17
C LYS A 74 36.52 56.57 17.20
N TRP A 75 36.96 56.71 15.95
CA TRP A 75 36.90 55.65 14.94
C TRP A 75 37.78 54.45 15.31
N GLU A 76 39.00 54.68 15.81
CA GLU A 76 39.88 53.61 16.30
C GLU A 76 39.26 52.88 17.49
N ASP A 77 38.71 53.60 18.46
CA ASP A 77 38.04 53.01 19.63
C ASP A 77 36.79 52.21 19.23
N GLN A 78 35.99 52.73 18.29
CA GLN A 78 34.85 52.01 17.73
C GLN A 78 35.32 50.74 17.03
N THR A 79 36.32 50.84 16.15
CA THR A 79 36.87 49.69 15.41
C THR A 79 37.35 48.60 16.37
N ARG A 80 38.08 48.99 17.42
CA ARG A 80 38.55 48.06 18.46
C ARG A 80 37.39 47.36 19.18
N ARG A 81 36.34 48.10 19.56
CA ARG A 81 35.15 47.51 20.19
C ARG A 81 34.42 46.53 19.27
N TRP A 82 34.31 46.87 17.99
CA TRP A 82 33.74 46.00 16.96
C TRP A 82 34.57 44.73 16.77
N GLU A 83 35.89 44.82 16.73
CA GLU A 83 36.78 43.66 16.64
C GLU A 83 36.70 42.75 17.87
N GLU A 84 36.62 43.34 19.07
CA GLU A 84 36.47 42.60 20.32
C GLU A 84 35.12 41.87 20.37
N GLN A 85 34.03 42.57 20.05
CA GLN A 85 32.70 41.98 19.97
C GLN A 85 32.65 40.84 18.95
N LYS A 86 33.22 41.04 17.76
CA LYS A 86 33.28 40.00 16.73
C LYS A 86 34.04 38.76 17.22
N ARG A 87 35.16 38.95 17.93
CA ARG A 87 35.90 37.83 18.54
C ARG A 87 35.10 37.09 19.60
N GLU A 88 34.33 37.80 20.42
CA GLU A 88 33.44 37.16 21.38
C GLU A 88 32.33 36.36 20.70
N ASP A 89 31.72 36.93 19.66
CA ASP A 89 30.68 36.24 18.90
C ASP A 89 31.26 35.01 18.19
N ASP A 90 32.42 35.12 17.55
CA ASP A 90 33.13 33.99 16.94
C ASP A 90 33.43 32.89 17.96
N ARG A 91 33.82 33.25 19.20
CA ARG A 91 34.03 32.28 20.29
C ARG A 91 32.74 31.60 20.70
N LYS A 92 31.64 32.35 20.87
CA LYS A 92 30.33 31.79 21.20
C LYS A 92 29.84 30.85 20.11
N TRP A 93 29.99 31.24 18.85
CA TRP A 93 29.66 30.40 17.70
C TRP A 93 30.49 29.12 17.66
N ALA A 94 31.80 29.20 17.91
CA ALA A 94 32.66 28.03 17.97
C ALA A 94 32.28 27.09 19.13
N GLU A 95 31.93 27.62 20.29
CA GLU A 95 31.48 26.81 21.43
C GLU A 95 30.14 26.13 21.14
N GLN A 96 29.19 26.86 20.56
CA GLN A 96 27.91 26.30 20.10
C GLN A 96 28.15 25.20 19.08
N ALA A 97 28.98 25.43 18.06
CA ALA A 97 29.29 24.43 17.04
C ALA A 97 29.88 23.15 17.65
N ARG A 98 30.76 23.26 18.66
CA ARG A 98 31.30 22.11 19.38
C ARG A 98 30.23 21.34 20.15
N LYS A 99 29.33 22.03 20.85
CA LYS A 99 28.20 21.40 21.55
C LYS A 99 27.28 20.66 20.58
N TRP A 100 26.97 21.26 19.43
CA TRP A 100 26.20 20.62 18.37
C TRP A 100 26.90 19.38 17.80
N GLU A 101 28.21 19.45 17.57
CA GLU A 101 28.99 18.31 17.07
C GLU A 101 29.04 17.16 18.09
N GLU A 102 29.21 17.48 19.37
CA GLU A 102 29.21 16.50 20.45
C GLU A 102 27.84 15.84 20.60
N GLN A 103 26.76 16.62 20.62
CA GLN A 103 25.40 16.11 20.66
C GLN A 103 25.09 15.20 19.46
N LYS A 104 25.49 15.62 18.25
CA LYS A 104 25.32 14.81 17.05
C LYS A 104 26.07 13.48 17.16
N ARG A 105 27.29 13.48 17.70
CA ARG A 105 28.06 12.25 17.95
C ARG A 105 27.38 11.34 18.97
N GLU A 106 26.81 11.90 20.04
CA GLU A 106 26.04 11.09 21.00
C GLU A 106 24.80 10.47 20.38
N ASP A 107 24.06 11.25 19.59
CA ASP A 107 22.87 10.76 18.90
C ASP A 107 23.26 9.68 17.89
N ASP A 108 24.31 9.88 17.10
CA ASP A 108 24.84 8.88 16.17
C ASP A 108 25.24 7.58 16.90
N ARG A 109 25.86 7.69 18.09
CA ARG A 109 26.21 6.53 18.93
C ARG A 109 24.97 5.79 19.43
N LYS A 110 23.96 6.52 19.92
CA LYS A 110 22.69 5.93 20.38
C LYS A 110 21.96 5.23 19.23
N TRP A 111 21.92 5.86 18.05
CA TRP A 111 21.35 5.26 16.85
C TRP A 111 22.09 3.99 16.43
N ALA A 112 23.43 4.00 16.46
CA ALA A 112 24.22 2.82 16.15
C ALA A 112 24.01 1.68 17.17
N GLU A 113 23.89 1.98 18.45
CA GLU A 113 23.60 0.97 19.48
C GLU A 113 22.19 0.39 19.31
N GLN A 114 21.19 1.24 19.04
CA GLN A 114 19.83 0.79 18.73
C GLN A 114 19.82 -0.10 17.49
N ALA A 115 20.48 0.32 16.40
CA ALA A 115 20.58 -0.48 15.18
C ALA A 115 21.19 -1.86 15.45
N ARG A 116 22.25 -1.95 16.27
CA ARG A 116 22.85 -3.24 16.66
C ARG A 116 21.88 -4.13 17.44
N LYS A 117 21.14 -3.57 18.41
CA LYS A 117 20.13 -4.32 19.17
C LYS A 117 19.02 -4.85 18.25
N TRP A 118 18.57 -4.02 17.31
CA TRP A 118 17.58 -4.42 16.31
C TRP A 118 18.11 -5.53 15.39
N GLU A 119 19.36 -5.44 14.93
CA GLU A 119 19.98 -6.50 14.11
C GLU A 119 20.14 -7.82 14.89
N GLU A 120 20.53 -7.75 16.16
CA GLU A 120 20.66 -8.92 17.03
C GLU A 120 19.30 -9.58 17.29
N GLN A 121 18.29 -8.78 17.63
CA GLN A 121 16.93 -9.27 17.82
C GLN A 121 16.38 -9.90 16.53
N LYS A 122 16.59 -9.26 15.39
CA LYS A 122 16.17 -9.80 14.09
C LYS A 122 16.85 -11.16 13.82
N ARG A 123 18.14 -11.30 14.13
CA ARG A 123 18.85 -12.57 13.99
C ARG A 123 18.31 -13.65 14.92
N GLU A 124 17.94 -13.31 16.15
CA GLU A 124 17.30 -14.27 17.06
C GLU A 124 15.93 -14.71 16.55
N ASP A 125 15.13 -13.77 16.06
CA ASP A 125 13.82 -14.07 15.50
C ASP A 125 13.94 -14.92 14.24
N ASP A 126 14.88 -14.61 13.33
CA ASP A 126 15.18 -15.41 12.15
C ASP A 126 15.58 -16.84 12.55
N ARG A 127 16.42 -17.02 13.58
CA ARG A 127 16.79 -18.36 14.10
C ARG A 127 15.59 -19.12 14.67
N LYS A 128 14.72 -18.44 15.43
CA LYS A 128 13.49 -19.06 15.96
C LYS A 128 12.57 -19.47 14.83
N TRP A 129 12.43 -18.64 13.80
CA TRP A 129 11.66 -18.95 12.61
C TRP A 129 12.21 -20.17 11.85
N GLU A 130 13.53 -20.25 11.66
CA GLU A 130 14.18 -21.42 11.05
C GLU A 130 13.97 -22.70 11.86
N GLU A 131 14.09 -22.63 13.19
CA GLU A 131 13.84 -23.80 14.06
C GLU A 131 12.38 -24.25 14.01
N GLN A 132 11.44 -23.29 14.03
CA GLN A 132 10.01 -23.58 13.87
C GLN A 132 9.71 -24.18 12.50
N ALA A 133 10.29 -23.63 11.43
CA ALA A 133 10.12 -24.15 10.08
C ALA A 133 10.64 -25.60 9.98
N ARG A 134 11.79 -25.90 10.59
CA ARG A 134 12.32 -27.27 10.65
C ARG A 134 11.39 -28.23 11.39
N LYS A 135 10.86 -27.83 12.55
CA LYS A 135 9.89 -28.64 13.31
C LYS A 135 8.62 -28.90 12.49
N TRP A 136 8.13 -27.87 11.79
CA TRP A 136 6.98 -27.99 10.90
C TRP A 136 7.26 -28.92 9.72
N GLU A 137 8.43 -28.85 9.09
CA GLU A 137 8.81 -29.77 8.01
C GLU A 137 8.93 -31.22 8.49
N GLU A 138 9.52 -31.44 9.67
CA GLU A 138 9.63 -32.77 10.27
C GLU A 138 8.26 -33.35 10.61
N GLN A 139 7.40 -32.56 11.25
CA GLN A 139 6.03 -32.96 11.56
C GLN A 139 5.24 -33.26 10.28
N LYS A 140 5.35 -32.41 9.26
CA LYS A 140 4.69 -32.63 7.97
C LYS A 140 5.18 -33.91 7.29
N ARG A 141 6.47 -34.25 7.41
CA ARG A 141 7.02 -35.52 6.91
C ARG A 141 6.45 -36.72 7.66
N GLU A 142 6.35 -36.64 8.99
CA GLU A 142 5.80 -37.71 9.81
C GLU A 142 4.31 -37.93 9.49
N ASP A 143 3.54 -36.84 9.41
CA ASP A 143 2.12 -36.88 9.06
C ASP A 143 1.93 -37.45 7.65
N ASN A 144 2.76 -37.06 6.69
CA ASN A 144 2.71 -37.61 5.35
C ASN A 144 3.07 -39.11 5.32
N ARG A 145 4.01 -39.56 6.16
CA ARG A 145 4.34 -40.99 6.30
C ARG A 145 3.16 -41.78 6.87
N LYS A 146 2.55 -41.29 7.94
CA LYS A 146 1.35 -41.90 8.55
C LYS A 146 0.19 -41.96 7.56
N TRP A 147 0.00 -40.88 6.79
CA TRP A 147 -1.04 -40.82 5.76
C TRP A 147 -0.81 -41.83 4.64
N GLU A 148 0.42 -41.99 4.15
CA GLU A 148 0.76 -43.01 3.15
C GLU A 148 0.62 -44.44 3.72
N GLU A 149 1.05 -44.70 4.95
CA GLU A 149 0.85 -45.98 5.64
C GLU A 149 -0.65 -46.32 5.74
N GLN A 150 -1.47 -45.36 6.21
CA GLN A 150 -2.92 -45.50 6.31
C GLN A 150 -3.56 -45.76 4.94
N LYS A 151 -3.14 -45.03 3.91
CA LYS A 151 -3.63 -45.21 2.54
C LYS A 151 -3.30 -46.59 1.97
N GLN A 152 -2.15 -47.16 2.31
CA GLN A 152 -1.78 -48.52 1.93
C GLN A 152 -2.61 -49.57 2.67
N GLU A 153 -2.88 -49.36 3.97
CA GLU A 153 -3.77 -50.24 4.73
C GLU A 153 -5.20 -50.20 4.19
N ASP A 154 -5.73 -49.00 3.95
CA ASP A 154 -7.06 -48.80 3.36
C ASP A 154 -7.15 -49.44 1.98
N ARG A 155 -6.11 -49.31 1.15
CA ARG A 155 -6.03 -49.99 -0.14
C ARG A 155 -6.06 -51.50 0.00
N LYS A 156 -5.29 -52.08 0.94
CA LYS A 156 -5.31 -53.55 1.18
C LYS A 156 -6.69 -54.02 1.67
N ARG A 157 -7.30 -53.28 2.60
CA ARG A 157 -8.67 -53.56 3.07
C ARG A 157 -9.68 -53.47 1.94
N TRP A 158 -9.53 -52.49 1.05
CA TRP A 158 -10.37 -52.34 -0.12
C TRP A 158 -10.20 -53.48 -1.12
N GLU A 159 -8.96 -53.89 -1.42
CA GLU A 159 -8.66 -55.03 -2.29
C GLU A 159 -9.20 -56.35 -1.71
N GLU A 160 -9.07 -56.56 -0.39
CA GLU A 160 -9.64 -57.74 0.29
C GLU A 160 -11.17 -57.70 0.28
N SER A 161 -11.77 -56.55 0.56
CA SER A 161 -13.22 -56.34 0.50
C SER A 161 -13.76 -56.60 -0.91
N ASN A 162 -13.10 -56.07 -1.94
CA ASN A 162 -13.46 -56.32 -3.34
C ASN A 162 -13.35 -57.80 -3.70
N ARG A 163 -12.32 -58.50 -3.23
CA ARG A 163 -12.21 -59.95 -3.48
C ARG A 163 -13.36 -60.73 -2.83
N ARG A 164 -13.67 -60.42 -1.56
CA ARG A 164 -14.82 -61.01 -0.88
C ARG A 164 -16.13 -60.68 -1.59
N PHE A 165 -16.26 -59.46 -2.11
CA PHE A 165 -17.41 -59.04 -2.91
C PHE A 165 -17.50 -59.82 -4.21
N ASP A 166 -16.40 -59.98 -4.95
CA ASP A 166 -16.34 -60.75 -6.20
C ASP A 166 -16.70 -62.22 -5.97
N GLU A 167 -16.20 -62.83 -4.89
CA GLU A 167 -16.52 -64.20 -4.50
C GLU A 167 -18.01 -64.34 -4.15
N THR A 168 -18.52 -63.45 -3.31
CA THR A 168 -19.95 -63.40 -2.95
C THR A 168 -20.83 -63.17 -4.20
N HIS A 169 -20.41 -62.27 -5.10
CA HIS A 169 -21.09 -61.98 -6.34
C HIS A 169 -21.12 -63.20 -7.26
N LYS A 170 -20.00 -63.92 -7.40
CA LYS A 170 -19.94 -65.18 -8.16
C LYS A 170 -20.83 -66.26 -7.55
N GLU A 171 -20.89 -66.38 -6.23
CA GLU A 171 -21.81 -67.32 -5.57
C GLU A 171 -23.28 -66.97 -5.81
N ILE A 172 -23.64 -65.68 -5.68
CA ILE A 172 -24.97 -65.17 -6.00
C ILE A 172 -25.31 -65.46 -7.47
N MET A 173 -24.40 -65.19 -8.40
CA MET A 173 -24.61 -65.43 -9.83
C MET A 173 -24.68 -66.93 -10.17
N ALA A 174 -23.89 -67.77 -9.51
CA ALA A 174 -23.97 -69.22 -9.69
C ALA A 174 -25.29 -69.81 -9.14
N GLN A 175 -25.79 -69.26 -8.04
CA GLN A 175 -27.14 -69.58 -7.54
C GLN A 175 -28.20 -69.05 -8.50
N ALA A 176 -28.02 -67.84 -9.05
CA ALA A 176 -28.91 -67.26 -10.04
C ALA A 176 -29.02 -68.13 -11.30
N VAL A 177 -27.90 -68.51 -11.92
CA VAL A 177 -27.89 -69.37 -13.12
C VAL A 177 -28.55 -70.74 -12.87
N LYS A 178 -28.46 -71.29 -11.65
CA LYS A 178 -29.21 -72.50 -11.27
C LYS A 178 -30.73 -72.27 -11.21
N HIS A 179 -31.18 -71.07 -10.85
CA HIS A 179 -32.60 -70.70 -10.85
C HIS A 179 -33.12 -70.28 -12.23
N GLU A 180 -32.25 -69.83 -13.14
CA GLU A 180 -32.59 -69.38 -14.50
C GLU A 180 -32.99 -70.55 -15.43
N ARG A 181 -32.44 -71.76 -15.22
CA ARG A 181 -32.83 -72.96 -16.00
C ARG A 181 -34.24 -73.47 -15.72
N SER A 182 -34.92 -72.96 -14.70
CA SER A 182 -36.21 -73.48 -14.27
C SER A 182 -37.40 -72.58 -14.59
N ILE A 183 -37.22 -71.34 -15.09
CA ILE A 183 -38.38 -70.43 -15.09
C ILE A 183 -38.44 -69.38 -16.21
N GLY A 184 -39.05 -69.77 -17.34
CA GLY A 184 -39.49 -68.87 -18.40
C GLY A 184 -40.73 -68.00 -18.08
N ALA A 185 -41.07 -67.82 -16.80
CA ALA A 185 -42.24 -67.03 -16.37
C ALA A 185 -42.05 -66.21 -15.07
N LEU A 186 -40.89 -66.29 -14.38
CA LEU A 186 -40.62 -65.57 -13.11
C LEU A 186 -39.63 -64.39 -13.24
N GLY A 187 -39.27 -63.96 -14.45
CA GLY A 187 -38.35 -62.83 -14.66
C GLY A 187 -38.76 -61.52 -13.97
N SER A 188 -40.07 -61.24 -13.88
CA SER A 188 -40.59 -60.03 -13.23
C SER A 188 -40.52 -60.06 -11.69
N ARG A 189 -40.63 -61.25 -11.08
CA ARG A 189 -40.54 -61.41 -9.62
C ARG A 189 -39.10 -61.43 -9.14
N TRP A 190 -38.18 -61.87 -10.00
CA TRP A 190 -36.77 -61.92 -9.66
C TRP A 190 -36.08 -60.56 -9.77
N GLY A 191 -36.50 -59.70 -10.71
CA GLY A 191 -36.07 -58.30 -10.76
C GLY A 191 -36.31 -57.57 -9.43
N LEU A 192 -37.51 -57.74 -8.84
CA LEU A 192 -37.86 -57.13 -7.56
C LEU A 192 -37.05 -57.68 -6.36
N GLN A 193 -36.79 -58.99 -6.33
CA GLN A 193 -35.97 -59.60 -5.27
C GLN A 193 -34.48 -59.24 -5.41
N SER A 194 -33.97 -59.14 -6.65
CA SER A 194 -32.60 -58.71 -6.94
C SER A 194 -32.39 -57.23 -6.59
N GLU A 195 -33.34 -56.35 -6.92
CA GLU A 195 -33.30 -54.94 -6.56
C GLU A 195 -33.30 -54.72 -5.05
N ARG A 196 -34.14 -55.45 -4.31
CA ARG A 196 -34.14 -55.36 -2.84
C ARG A 196 -32.82 -55.84 -2.24
N ALA A 197 -32.31 -57.01 -2.66
CA ALA A 197 -31.04 -57.53 -2.17
C ALA A 197 -29.86 -56.59 -2.49
N PHE A 198 -29.84 -56.01 -3.69
CA PHE A 198 -28.80 -55.05 -4.08
C PHE A 198 -28.88 -53.75 -3.29
N ARG A 199 -30.10 -53.23 -3.05
CA ARG A 199 -30.35 -52.06 -2.21
C ARG A 199 -29.88 -52.29 -0.76
N ASP A 200 -30.24 -53.42 -0.17
CA ASP A 200 -29.88 -53.76 1.21
C ASP A 200 -28.36 -53.90 1.35
N ALA A 201 -27.70 -54.53 0.37
CA ALA A 201 -26.25 -54.61 0.32
C ALA A 201 -25.58 -53.24 0.17
N LEU A 202 -26.10 -52.39 -0.72
CA LEU A 202 -25.58 -51.03 -0.92
C LEU A 202 -25.77 -50.16 0.33
N ALA A 203 -26.93 -50.26 0.98
CA ALA A 203 -27.20 -49.59 2.24
C ALA A 203 -26.20 -50.02 3.32
N ALA A 204 -26.02 -51.33 3.52
CA ALA A 204 -25.07 -51.85 4.51
C ALA A 204 -23.63 -51.34 4.27
N ILE A 205 -23.19 -51.26 3.01
CA ILE A 205 -21.87 -50.73 2.65
C ILE A 205 -21.78 -49.22 2.94
N LEU A 206 -22.76 -48.45 2.46
CA LEU A 206 -22.77 -46.98 2.59
C LEU A 206 -22.85 -46.54 4.06
N GLU A 207 -23.70 -47.20 4.85
CA GLU A 207 -23.86 -46.91 6.27
C GLU A 207 -22.64 -47.38 7.07
N GLY A 208 -22.21 -48.63 6.89
CA GLY A 208 -21.13 -49.23 7.67
C GLY A 208 -19.73 -48.71 7.35
N SER A 209 -19.47 -48.28 6.11
CA SER A 209 -18.12 -47.87 5.67
C SER A 209 -17.96 -46.36 5.49
N PHE A 210 -19.04 -45.63 5.24
CA PHE A 210 -18.96 -44.22 4.86
C PHE A 210 -19.74 -43.27 5.78
N GLY A 211 -20.41 -43.76 6.82
CA GLY A 211 -21.20 -42.91 7.74
C GLY A 211 -22.30 -42.13 7.04
N VAL A 212 -22.83 -42.70 5.95
CA VAL A 212 -24.00 -42.21 5.21
C VAL A 212 -25.24 -42.79 5.88
N GLN A 213 -26.40 -42.13 5.79
CA GLN A 213 -27.68 -42.72 6.15
C GLN A 213 -28.47 -43.06 4.89
N VAL A 214 -28.94 -44.30 4.77
CA VAL A 214 -29.77 -44.74 3.64
C VAL A 214 -31.18 -45.04 4.17
N ILE A 215 -32.17 -44.32 3.64
CA ILE A 215 -33.55 -44.34 4.11
C ILE A 215 -34.43 -44.86 2.98
N ASN A 216 -35.05 -46.02 3.20
CA ASN A 216 -36.17 -46.45 2.37
C ASN A 216 -37.44 -45.76 2.87
N VAL A 217 -37.98 -44.86 2.05
CA VAL A 217 -39.19 -44.10 2.38
C VAL A 217 -40.38 -44.78 1.71
N ASN A 218 -41.38 -45.13 2.52
CA ASN A 218 -42.70 -45.53 2.04
C ASN A 218 -43.73 -44.59 2.67
N GLU A 219 -44.32 -43.71 1.86
CA GLU A 219 -45.30 -42.71 2.28
C GLU A 219 -46.59 -42.84 1.47
N PHE A 220 -47.74 -42.66 2.11
CA PHE A 220 -49.03 -42.69 1.42
C PHE A 220 -49.37 -41.31 0.84
N ASP A 221 -49.61 -41.26 -0.47
CA ASP A 221 -50.05 -40.06 -1.18
C ASP A 221 -51.58 -40.02 -1.23
N ASP A 222 -52.20 -39.35 -0.27
CA ASP A 222 -53.66 -39.23 -0.14
C ASP A 222 -54.34 -38.43 -1.26
N LYS A 223 -53.58 -37.59 -1.98
CA LYS A 223 -54.11 -36.72 -3.03
C LYS A 223 -53.89 -37.27 -4.43
N GLY A 224 -53.07 -38.31 -4.56
CA GLY A 224 -52.68 -38.86 -5.86
C GLY A 224 -51.84 -37.90 -6.70
N GLU A 225 -51.01 -37.07 -6.05
CA GLU A 225 -50.05 -36.19 -6.74
C GLU A 225 -49.08 -36.97 -7.66
N VAL A 226 -48.69 -38.18 -7.26
CA VAL A 226 -47.72 -39.00 -8.01
C VAL A 226 -48.39 -39.86 -9.08
N PHE A 227 -49.41 -40.63 -8.69
CA PHE A 227 -50.05 -41.63 -9.55
C PHE A 227 -51.39 -41.20 -10.15
N GLY A 228 -51.86 -39.99 -9.86
CA GLY A 228 -53.19 -39.50 -10.26
C GLY A 228 -54.34 -40.07 -9.43
N ARG A 229 -54.05 -40.88 -8.42
CA ARG A 229 -54.99 -41.46 -7.45
C ARG A 229 -54.26 -41.78 -6.14
N PRO A 230 -54.96 -41.92 -5.00
CA PRO A 230 -54.31 -42.23 -3.75
C PRO A 230 -53.58 -43.58 -3.80
N ASP A 231 -52.29 -43.59 -3.46
CA ASP A 231 -51.45 -44.80 -3.53
C ASP A 231 -50.19 -44.68 -2.65
N GLN A 232 -49.49 -45.80 -2.44
CA GLN A 232 -48.19 -45.79 -1.76
C GLN A 232 -47.08 -45.29 -2.68
N VAL A 233 -46.26 -44.39 -2.15
CA VAL A 233 -45.07 -43.84 -2.81
C VAL A 233 -43.83 -44.36 -2.10
N GLU A 234 -43.09 -45.21 -2.82
CA GLU A 234 -41.80 -45.72 -2.37
C GLU A 234 -40.66 -44.99 -3.08
N ILE A 235 -39.66 -44.57 -2.30
CA ILE A 235 -38.46 -43.91 -2.80
C ILE A 235 -37.26 -44.13 -1.87
N ASP A 236 -36.06 -44.24 -2.42
CA ASP A 236 -34.83 -44.38 -1.64
C ASP A 236 -34.12 -43.03 -1.51
N VAL A 237 -33.67 -42.71 -0.29
CA VAL A 237 -33.08 -41.41 0.04
C VAL A 237 -31.77 -41.62 0.79
N ILE A 238 -30.72 -40.96 0.34
CA ILE A 238 -29.38 -41.03 0.92
C ILE A 238 -29.05 -39.67 1.54
N ILE A 239 -28.66 -39.64 2.82
CA ILE A 239 -28.37 -38.42 3.58
C ILE A 239 -26.99 -38.49 4.21
N LYS A 240 -26.18 -37.44 4.02
CA LYS A 240 -24.89 -37.27 4.71
C LYS A 240 -24.52 -35.79 4.81
N ASN A 241 -24.16 -35.29 6.00
CA ASN A 241 -23.65 -33.92 6.21
C ASN A 241 -24.48 -32.80 5.55
N GLY A 242 -25.82 -32.91 5.56
CA GLY A 242 -26.68 -31.92 4.91
C GLY A 242 -26.76 -32.04 3.39
N LEU A 243 -26.27 -33.13 2.80
CA LEU A 243 -26.53 -33.53 1.43
C LEU A 243 -27.66 -34.57 1.40
N MET A 244 -28.66 -34.36 0.55
CA MET A 244 -29.80 -35.24 0.31
C MET A 244 -29.79 -35.68 -1.16
N ILE A 245 -29.61 -36.98 -1.39
CA ILE A 245 -29.74 -37.59 -2.72
C ILE A 245 -31.00 -38.43 -2.69
N ILE A 246 -31.80 -38.32 -3.75
CA ILE A 246 -32.92 -39.21 -3.98
C ILE A 246 -32.53 -40.14 -5.13
N CYS A 247 -32.67 -41.44 -4.94
CA CYS A 247 -32.27 -42.41 -5.94
C CYS A 247 -33.36 -43.46 -6.21
N GLU A 248 -33.39 -43.96 -7.44
CA GLU A 248 -34.18 -45.13 -7.82
C GLU A 248 -33.27 -46.17 -8.46
N LEU A 249 -33.34 -47.39 -7.94
CA LEU A 249 -32.69 -48.55 -8.51
C LEU A 249 -33.73 -49.36 -9.27
N LYS A 250 -33.48 -49.63 -10.55
CA LYS A 250 -34.32 -50.52 -11.36
C LYS A 250 -33.49 -51.40 -12.28
N SER A 251 -33.95 -52.62 -12.51
CA SER A 251 -33.39 -53.55 -13.50
C SER A 251 -33.55 -53.06 -14.94
N SER A 252 -34.57 -52.27 -15.23
CA SER A 252 -34.74 -51.54 -16.49
C SER A 252 -35.55 -50.26 -16.30
N VAL A 253 -35.30 -49.23 -17.11
CA VAL A 253 -35.96 -47.92 -16.99
C VAL A 253 -36.50 -47.46 -18.34
N SER A 254 -37.81 -47.30 -18.41
CA SER A 254 -38.51 -46.70 -19.55
C SER A 254 -38.65 -45.19 -19.42
N LYS A 255 -39.08 -44.53 -20.51
CA LYS A 255 -39.43 -43.10 -20.51
C LYS A 255 -40.45 -42.75 -19.43
N SER A 256 -41.45 -43.60 -19.23
CA SER A 256 -42.51 -43.39 -18.24
C SER A 256 -41.99 -43.53 -16.81
N ASP A 257 -41.06 -44.46 -16.58
CA ASP A 257 -40.42 -44.65 -15.27
C ASP A 257 -39.61 -43.41 -14.86
N MET A 258 -38.95 -42.76 -15.82
CA MET A 258 -38.17 -41.54 -15.54
C MET A 258 -39.06 -40.38 -15.05
N TYR A 259 -40.19 -40.13 -15.73
CA TYR A 259 -41.17 -39.12 -15.28
C TYR A 259 -41.86 -39.52 -13.98
N LEU A 260 -42.07 -40.82 -13.76
CA LEU A 260 -42.63 -41.29 -12.51
C LEU A 260 -41.65 -41.04 -11.34
N PHE A 261 -40.37 -41.36 -11.53
CA PHE A 261 -39.33 -41.10 -10.54
C PHE A 261 -39.23 -39.61 -10.18
N GLU A 262 -39.25 -38.73 -11.19
CA GLU A 262 -39.24 -37.28 -10.94
C GLU A 262 -40.43 -36.84 -10.08
N ARG A 263 -41.64 -37.30 -10.40
CA ARG A 263 -42.84 -36.99 -9.60
C ARG A 263 -42.74 -37.49 -8.17
N LYS A 264 -42.24 -38.72 -7.96
CA LYS A 264 -41.99 -39.25 -6.61
C LYS A 264 -40.99 -38.37 -5.84
N ALA A 265 -39.91 -37.95 -6.49
CA ALA A 265 -38.92 -37.08 -5.89
C ALA A 265 -39.51 -35.72 -5.50
N ARG A 266 -40.30 -35.08 -6.38
CA ARG A 266 -40.97 -33.81 -6.08
C ARG A 266 -41.98 -33.93 -4.96
N PHE A 267 -42.74 -35.02 -4.91
CA PHE A 267 -43.65 -35.31 -3.81
C PHE A 267 -42.90 -35.39 -2.48
N TYR A 268 -41.78 -36.12 -2.44
CA TYR A 268 -40.95 -36.24 -1.24
C TYR A 268 -40.35 -34.89 -0.82
N GLU A 269 -39.78 -34.13 -1.76
CA GLU A 269 -39.22 -32.79 -1.50
C GLU A 269 -40.27 -31.85 -0.88
N LYS A 270 -41.49 -31.88 -1.41
CA LYS A 270 -42.63 -31.08 -0.93
C LYS A 270 -43.04 -31.48 0.48
N ARG A 271 -43.16 -32.78 0.77
CA ARG A 271 -43.50 -33.30 2.12
C ARG A 271 -42.45 -32.94 3.16
N ARG A 272 -41.17 -32.97 2.79
CA ARG A 272 -40.04 -32.70 3.69
C ARG A 272 -39.63 -31.23 3.76
N GLY A 273 -40.23 -30.37 2.94
CA GLY A 273 -39.92 -28.94 2.89
C GLY A 273 -38.48 -28.66 2.46
N ARG A 274 -37.87 -29.57 1.68
CA ARG A 274 -36.44 -29.52 1.35
C ARG A 274 -36.21 -30.11 -0.04
N LYS A 275 -35.41 -29.40 -0.84
CA LYS A 275 -34.96 -29.87 -2.17
C LYS A 275 -33.82 -30.88 -2.05
N ALA A 276 -33.87 -31.92 -2.88
CA ALA A 276 -32.77 -32.84 -3.04
C ALA A 276 -31.61 -32.14 -3.75
N ASN A 277 -30.39 -32.46 -3.35
CA ASN A 277 -29.18 -31.97 -4.00
C ASN A 277 -28.98 -32.67 -5.35
N ARG A 278 -29.31 -33.96 -5.43
CA ARG A 278 -29.14 -34.79 -6.64
C ARG A 278 -30.30 -35.76 -6.77
N LEU A 279 -30.69 -36.04 -8.01
CA LEU A 279 -31.61 -37.11 -8.37
C LEU A 279 -30.83 -38.13 -9.19
N MET A 280 -30.87 -39.40 -8.79
CA MET A 280 -30.07 -40.45 -9.42
C MET A 280 -30.94 -41.64 -9.83
N VAL A 281 -30.69 -42.18 -11.03
CA VAL A 281 -31.26 -43.44 -11.50
C VAL A 281 -30.12 -44.40 -11.80
N ILE A 282 -30.16 -45.58 -11.17
CA ILE A 282 -29.17 -46.64 -11.34
C ILE A 282 -29.88 -47.82 -12.00
N SER A 283 -29.45 -48.18 -13.21
CA SER A 283 -30.06 -49.29 -13.95
C SER A 283 -29.15 -49.81 -15.05
N PRO A 284 -28.92 -51.12 -15.16
CA PRO A 284 -28.12 -51.68 -16.26
C PRO A 284 -28.78 -51.51 -17.64
N MET A 285 -30.05 -51.13 -17.70
CA MET A 285 -30.81 -51.00 -18.94
C MET A 285 -31.70 -49.74 -18.91
N ILE A 286 -31.23 -48.65 -19.49
CA ILE A 286 -32.01 -47.43 -19.67
C ILE A 286 -32.32 -47.26 -21.16
N ASP A 287 -33.61 -47.18 -21.50
CA ASP A 287 -34.08 -46.89 -22.87
C ASP A 287 -33.54 -45.53 -23.34
N ASP A 288 -33.15 -45.39 -24.61
CA ASP A 288 -32.63 -44.14 -25.17
C ASP A 288 -33.57 -42.95 -24.94
N ARG A 289 -34.88 -43.15 -25.04
CA ARG A 289 -35.90 -42.12 -24.76
C ARG A 289 -35.98 -41.77 -23.29
N ALA A 290 -35.66 -42.71 -22.40
CA ALA A 290 -35.56 -42.44 -20.97
C ALA A 290 -34.31 -41.62 -20.67
N ARG A 291 -33.20 -41.86 -21.37
CA ARG A 291 -31.97 -41.07 -21.23
C ARG A 291 -32.19 -39.61 -21.58
N GLU A 292 -32.79 -39.33 -22.74
CA GLU A 292 -33.12 -37.96 -23.15
C GLU A 292 -34.00 -37.23 -22.13
N VAL A 293 -34.91 -37.95 -21.46
CA VAL A 293 -35.77 -37.37 -20.42
C VAL A 293 -35.00 -37.15 -19.13
N GLY A 294 -34.16 -38.09 -18.72
CA GLY A 294 -33.32 -37.96 -17.53
C GLY A 294 -32.42 -36.73 -17.60
N GLU A 295 -31.74 -36.53 -18.73
CA GLU A 295 -30.89 -35.36 -18.98
C GLU A 295 -31.69 -34.05 -18.87
N LYS A 296 -32.86 -33.98 -19.50
CA LYS A 296 -33.74 -32.79 -19.45
C LYS A 296 -34.24 -32.48 -18.05
N LEU A 297 -34.42 -33.49 -17.21
CA LEU A 297 -34.91 -33.36 -15.84
C LEU A 297 -33.78 -33.16 -14.81
N GLY A 298 -32.52 -33.16 -15.24
CA GLY A 298 -31.36 -33.07 -14.34
C GLY A 298 -31.21 -34.32 -13.46
N ILE A 299 -31.59 -35.49 -13.99
CA ILE A 299 -31.46 -36.77 -13.31
C ILE A 299 -30.17 -37.43 -13.80
N GLU A 300 -29.30 -37.74 -12.85
CA GLU A 300 -28.05 -38.44 -13.11
C GLU A 300 -28.32 -39.93 -13.35
N MET A 301 -27.73 -40.50 -14.39
CA MET A 301 -28.04 -41.85 -14.83
C MET A 301 -26.77 -42.70 -14.86
N TYR A 302 -26.83 -43.86 -14.19
CA TYR A 302 -25.73 -44.81 -14.11
C TYR A 302 -26.19 -46.14 -14.71
N PHE A 303 -25.68 -46.46 -15.91
CA PHE A 303 -26.19 -47.58 -16.72
C PHE A 303 -25.15 -48.49 -17.35
N ASP A 304 -23.87 -48.24 -17.08
CA ASP A 304 -22.75 -49.07 -17.50
C ASP A 304 -21.72 -49.14 -16.36
N SER A 305 -21.14 -50.31 -16.12
CA SER A 305 -20.08 -50.51 -15.12
C SER A 305 -18.80 -49.73 -15.44
N MET A 306 -18.68 -49.18 -16.64
CA MET A 306 -17.53 -48.38 -17.10
C MET A 306 -17.76 -46.86 -17.12
N TYR A 307 -18.94 -46.36 -16.76
CA TYR A 307 -19.22 -44.92 -16.79
C TYR A 307 -19.41 -44.35 -15.38
N VAL A 308 -18.30 -43.92 -14.78
CA VAL A 308 -18.33 -42.98 -13.65
C VAL A 308 -17.99 -41.62 -14.24
N PRO A 309 -18.93 -40.67 -14.32
CA PRO A 309 -18.61 -39.30 -14.68
C PRO A 309 -17.61 -38.77 -13.64
N VAL A 310 -16.36 -38.61 -14.05
CA VAL A 310 -15.37 -37.88 -13.27
C VAL A 310 -15.57 -36.42 -13.67
N GLU A 311 -16.12 -35.61 -12.76
CA GLU A 311 -16.11 -34.16 -12.99
C GLU A 311 -14.66 -33.64 -12.96
N PRO A 312 -14.34 -32.63 -13.80
CA PRO A 312 -12.99 -32.08 -13.96
C PRO A 312 -12.45 -31.32 -12.75
#